data_AF-A0A974P5H8-F1
#
_entry.id   AF-A0A974P5H8-F1
#
_cell.length_a   1.000
_cell.length_b   1.000
_cell.length_c   1.000
_cell.angle_alpha   90.00
_cell.angle_beta   90.00
_cell.angle_gamma   90.00
#
_symmetry.space_group_name_H-M   'P 1'
#
loop_
_entity.id
_entity.type
_entity.pdbx_description
1 polymer ?
#
loop_
_entity_poly.entity_id
_entity_poly.type
_entity_poly.pdbx_seq_one_letter_code
_entity_poly.pdbx_strand_id
1 'polypeptide(L)' 'MSAPLNTAVGVPPAEIEIGEALVRALLAAQHPDLAHLSIRRVASGWDNDMFRLGTT' A
#
# COMPACT_ATOMS: atom_id res chain seq x y z
N MET A 1 -13.81 -9.01 -11.34
CA MET A 1 -14.06 -9.77 -10.10
C MET A 1 -12.78 -10.53 -9.79
N SER A 2 -11.93 -9.97 -8.92
CA SER A 2 -10.76 -10.67 -8.38
C SER A 2 -10.86 -10.55 -6.87
N ALA A 3 -10.95 -11.68 -6.18
CA ALA A 3 -10.96 -11.74 -4.72
C ALA A 3 -9.54 -11.51 -4.19
N PRO A 4 -9.35 -10.81 -3.06
CA PRO A 4 -8.02 -10.67 -2.48
C PRO A 4 -7.60 -12.00 -1.85
N LEU A 5 -6.53 -12.58 -2.37
CA LEU A 5 -5.86 -13.75 -1.82
C LEU A 5 -4.95 -13.31 -0.67
N ASN A 6 -5.52 -13.02 0.51
CA ASN A 6 -4.69 -12.86 1.71
C ASN A 6 -5.46 -13.26 2.97
N THR A 7 -5.56 -14.56 3.23
CA THR A 7 -6.06 -15.08 4.50
C THR A 7 -4.89 -15.53 5.37
N ALA A 8 -4.20 -14.56 5.98
CA ALA A 8 -3.44 -14.86 7.18
C ALA A 8 -4.46 -15.23 8.27
N VAL A 9 -4.45 -16.48 8.74
CA VAL A 9 -5.40 -17.00 9.73
C VAL A 9 -5.35 -16.13 10.99
N GLY A 10 -6.47 -15.47 11.31
CA GLY A 10 -6.62 -14.62 12.51
C GLY A 10 -6.63 -13.11 12.29
N VAL A 11 -6.41 -12.63 11.05
CA VAL A 11 -6.52 -11.20 10.72
C VAL A 11 -7.86 -10.97 10.00
N PRO A 12 -8.70 -10.01 10.46
CA PRO A 12 -9.92 -9.66 9.73
C PRO A 12 -9.57 -9.16 8.33
N PRO A 13 -10.45 -9.38 7.34
CA PRO A 13 -10.22 -8.86 6.00
C PRO A 13 -10.09 -7.33 6.05
N ALA A 14 -9.10 -6.78 5.33
CA ALA A 14 -8.95 -5.34 5.20
C ALA A 14 -10.19 -4.74 4.53
N GLU A 15 -10.77 -3.70 5.14
CA GLU A 15 -11.92 -2.99 4.57
C GLU A 15 -11.55 -2.25 3.29
N ILE A 16 -10.29 -1.81 3.19
CA ILE A 16 -9.73 -1.10 2.04
C ILE A 16 -8.50 -1.85 1.54
N GLU A 17 -8.47 -2.14 0.25
CA GLU A 17 -7.26 -2.61 -0.41
C GLU A 17 -6.29 -1.44 -0.58
N ILE A 18 -5.25 -1.38 0.23
CA ILE A 18 -4.20 -0.37 0.09
C ILE A 18 -3.23 -0.85 -1.00
N GLY A 19 -3.33 -0.33 -2.22
CA GLY A 19 -2.44 -0.67 -3.34
C GLY A 19 -1.51 0.46 -3.76
N GLU A 20 -0.55 0.18 -4.65
CA GLU A 20 0.38 1.18 -5.19
C GLU A 20 -0.34 2.41 -5.77
N ALA A 21 -1.44 2.20 -6.49
CA ALA A 21 -2.21 3.28 -7.11
C ALA A 21 -2.77 4.25 -6.06
N LEU A 22 -3.28 3.72 -4.94
CA LEU A 22 -3.77 4.53 -3.83
C LEU A 22 -2.62 5.34 -3.21
N VAL A 23 -1.49 4.68 -2.92
CA VAL A 23 -0.31 5.34 -2.36
C VAL A 23 0.17 6.45 -3.29
N ARG A 24 0.23 6.21 -4.61
CA ARG A 24 0.63 7.22 -5.60
C ARG A 24 -0.31 8.41 -5.63
N ALA A 25 -1.62 8.18 -5.58
CA ALA A 25 -2.60 9.26 -5.53
C ALA A 25 -2.45 10.12 -4.25
N LEU A 26 -2.23 9.48 -3.10
CA LEU A 26 -2.00 10.16 -1.83
C LEU A 26 -0.71 10.99 -1.87
N LEU A 27 0.38 10.45 -2.42
CA LEU A 27 1.63 11.19 -2.62
C LEU A 27 1.42 12.39 -3.54
N ALA A 28 0.73 12.22 -4.69
CA ALA A 28 0.47 13.34 -5.59
C ALA A 28 -0.32 14.47 -4.93
N ALA A 29 -1.26 14.13 -4.03
CA ALA A 29 -2.08 15.10 -3.33
C ALA A 29 -1.36 15.80 -2.15
N GLN A 30 -0.47 15.10 -1.44
CA GLN A 30 0.09 15.58 -0.16
C GLN A 30 1.59 15.89 -0.23
N HIS A 31 2.34 15.12 -1.02
CA HIS A 31 3.81 15.21 -1.19
C HIS A 31 4.18 15.00 -2.67
N PRO A 32 3.82 15.94 -3.56
CA PRO A 32 4.01 15.79 -5.01
C PRO A 32 5.49 15.62 -5.40
N ASP A 33 6.40 16.11 -4.57
CA ASP A 33 7.85 15.91 -4.68
C ASP A 33 8.25 14.43 -4.55
N LEU A 34 7.47 13.60 -3.87
CA LEU A 34 7.75 12.16 -3.71
C LEU A 34 6.98 11.28 -4.70
N ALA A 35 5.95 11.80 -5.36
CA ALA A 35 5.02 11.02 -6.20
C ALA A 35 5.67 10.39 -7.45
N HIS A 36 6.85 10.87 -7.84
CA HIS A 36 7.63 10.36 -8.96
C HIS A 36 8.51 9.15 -8.60
N LEU A 37 8.68 8.84 -7.31
CA LEU A 37 9.51 7.74 -6.87
C LEU A 37 8.85 6.38 -7.14
N SER A 38 9.68 5.33 -7.24
CA SER A 38 9.21 3.94 -7.26
C SER A 38 8.54 3.58 -5.94
N ILE A 39 7.45 2.81 -5.97
CA ILE A 39 6.69 2.44 -4.78
C ILE A 39 6.70 0.90 -4.68
N ARG A 40 7.11 0.36 -3.53
CA ARG A 40 7.14 -1.08 -3.30
C ARG A 40 6.59 -1.41 -1.92
N ARG A 41 5.59 -2.28 -1.83
CA ARG A 41 5.15 -2.83 -0.54
C ARG A 41 6.28 -3.64 0.08
N VAL A 42 6.56 -3.41 1.36
CA VAL A 42 7.62 -4.12 2.10
C VAL A 42 7.09 -4.91 3.30
N ALA A 43 5.95 -4.51 3.87
CA ALA A 43 5.29 -5.26 4.94
C ALA A 43 3.80 -4.91 5.01
N SER A 44 3.03 -5.82 5.61
CA SER A 44 1.64 -5.61 6.01
C SER A 44 1.53 -5.91 7.49
N GLY A 45 1.14 -4.90 8.28
CA GLY A 45 0.87 -5.01 9.71
C GLY A 45 -0.57 -5.43 9.99
N TRP A 46 -0.97 -5.35 11.26
CA TRP A 46 -2.33 -5.65 11.68
C TRP A 46 -3.34 -4.60 11.19
N ASP A 47 -2.95 -3.32 11.18
CA ASP A 47 -3.80 -2.17 10.85
C ASP A 47 -3.19 -1.26 9.78
N ASN A 48 -2.06 -1.64 9.19
CA ASN A 48 -1.33 -0.79 8.25
C ASN A 48 -0.59 -1.58 7.18
N ASP A 49 -0.22 -0.88 6.12
CA ASP A 49 0.69 -1.36 5.10
C ASP A 49 1.89 -0.44 4.99
N MET A 50 3.09 -1.02 4.92
CA MET A 50 4.33 -0.28 4.75
C MET A 50 4.81 -0.36 3.31
N PHE A 51 5.06 0.82 2.73
CA PHE A 51 5.62 0.98 1.40
C PHE A 51 6.97 1.70 1.47
N ARG A 52 7.91 1.27 0.65
CA ARG A 52 9.18 1.95 0.39
C ARG A 52 9.06 2.81 -0.85
N LEU A 53 9.59 4.03 -0.75
CA LEU A 53 9.71 4.97 -1.86
C LEU A 53 11.18 5.03 -2.32
N GLY A 54 11.41 4.94 -3.63
CA GLY A 54 12.77 4.92 -4.19
C GLY A 54 13.43 3.53 -4.16
N THR A 55 14.71 3.48 -4.54
CA THR A 55 15.46 2.25 -4.83
C THR A 55 16.32 1.73 -3.68
N THR A 56 16.52 2.51 -2.62
CA THR A 56 17.33 2.15 -1.45
C THR A 56 16.42 1.77 -0.31
#